data_AF-X6MUF8-F1
#
_entry.id   AF-X6MUF8-F1
#
_cell.length_a   1.000
_cell.length_b   1.000
_cell.length_c   1.000
_cell.angle_alpha   90.00
_cell.angle_beta   90.00
_cell.angle_gamma   90.00
#
_symmetry.space_group_name_H-M   'P 1'
#
loop_
_entity.id
_entity.type
_entity.pdbx_description
1 polymer ?
#
loop_
_entity_poly.entity_id
_entity_poly.type
_entity_poly.pdbx_seq_one_letter_code
_entity_poly.pdbx_strand_id
1 'polypeptide(L)'
;MHVLNVWLNKKKKKKKKNRDTVANAIVEEKSVENAVSAPTQLAAVASKEQGTKNEPNSSILEVPTQYGNDIGEVVLTATDAVTQLFVYAHNPNLIISSDAFEVLSILLNKHETISRKYIEQHIDVVFQFFNGSVMSENFVTQGKFLKLLGDVILSKHNAKIRMVYITNKNNLRIVMTLLKNSSRLISFESFHIFKIFVANPNKSEEVHIILFKNRDKLVKLLEEFQTQREESDAEFKREKEIIIDHLKNLEKPPRISLVHQKTLSRERLVGNNDDKVSSPTQQ
;
A
#
# COMPACT_ATOMS: atom_id res chain seq x y z
N MET A 1 49.56 -15.66 12.64
CA MET A 1 49.91 -14.58 11.67
C MET A 1 49.63 -14.92 10.20
N HIS A 2 49.83 -16.17 9.72
CA HIS A 2 49.69 -16.50 8.28
C HIS A 2 48.25 -16.46 7.73
N VAL A 3 47.25 -16.89 8.53
CA VAL A 3 45.83 -16.95 8.12
C VAL A 3 45.20 -15.55 7.95
N LEU A 4 45.60 -14.58 8.79
CA LEU A 4 45.08 -13.20 8.74
C LEU A 4 45.51 -12.47 7.46
N ASN A 5 46.75 -12.70 7.01
CA ASN A 5 47.28 -12.13 5.77
C ASN A 5 46.62 -12.72 4.52
N VAL A 6 46.28 -14.02 4.53
CA VAL A 6 45.53 -14.67 3.44
C VAL A 6 44.11 -14.09 3.33
N TRP A 7 43.45 -13.84 4.47
CA TRP A 7 42.11 -13.25 4.48
C TRP A 7 42.11 -11.79 4.01
N LEU A 8 43.08 -10.97 4.46
CA LEU A 8 43.24 -9.59 4.02
C LEU A 8 43.54 -9.50 2.51
N ASN A 9 44.37 -10.39 1.97
CA ASN A 9 44.63 -10.44 0.53
C ASN A 9 43.41 -10.88 -0.28
N LYS A 10 42.60 -11.83 0.20
CA LYS A 10 41.31 -12.17 -0.43
C LYS A 10 40.34 -10.99 -0.42
N LYS A 11 40.27 -10.23 0.67
CA LYS A 11 39.41 -9.05 0.80
C LYS A 11 39.86 -7.91 -0.13
N LYS A 12 41.18 -7.67 -0.25
CA LYS A 12 41.75 -6.68 -1.19
C LYS A 12 41.52 -7.07 -2.66
N LYS A 13 41.72 -8.33 -3.03
CA LYS A 13 41.42 -8.82 -4.40
C LYS A 13 39.94 -8.71 -4.75
N LYS A 14 39.03 -9.01 -3.81
CA LYS A 14 37.58 -8.87 -4.02
C LYS A 14 37.16 -7.40 -4.18
N LYS A 15 37.77 -6.49 -3.41
CA LYS A 15 37.51 -5.04 -3.52
C LYS A 15 38.06 -4.43 -4.81
N LYS A 16 39.21 -4.91 -5.31
CA LYS A 16 39.76 -4.51 -6.62
C LYS A 16 38.88 -5.00 -7.78
N LYS A 17 38.48 -6.28 -7.76
CA LYS A 17 37.57 -6.85 -8.77
C LYS A 17 36.25 -6.09 -8.85
N ASN A 18 35.64 -5.73 -7.71
CA ASN A 18 34.41 -4.93 -7.70
C ASN A 18 34.59 -3.51 -8.26
N ARG A 19 35.77 -2.91 -8.05
CA ARG A 19 36.10 -1.58 -8.59
C ARG A 19 36.27 -1.61 -10.11
N ASP A 20 36.94 -2.63 -10.63
CA ASP A 20 37.17 -2.79 -12.07
C ASP A 20 35.86 -3.13 -12.80
N THR A 21 34.95 -3.90 -12.17
CA THR A 21 33.61 -4.18 -12.73
C THR A 21 32.73 -2.93 -12.79
N VAL A 22 32.76 -2.09 -11.75
CA VAL A 22 32.02 -0.82 -11.73
C VAL A 22 32.62 0.19 -12.72
N ALA A 23 33.96 0.23 -12.85
CA ALA A 23 34.61 1.08 -13.85
C ALA A 23 34.26 0.66 -15.28
N ASN A 24 34.18 -0.65 -15.58
CA ASN A 24 33.78 -1.14 -16.89
C ASN A 24 32.29 -0.86 -17.18
N ALA A 25 31.41 -0.98 -16.19
CA ALA A 25 29.99 -0.64 -16.35
C ALA A 25 29.78 0.85 -16.65
N ILE A 26 30.57 1.74 -16.05
CA ILE A 26 30.53 3.20 -16.30
C ILE A 26 31.08 3.55 -17.69
N VAL A 27 31.99 2.75 -18.25
CA VAL A 27 32.52 2.93 -19.63
C VAL A 27 31.54 2.44 -20.69
N GLU A 28 30.77 1.38 -20.41
CA GLU A 28 29.66 0.94 -21.28
C GLU A 28 28.51 1.96 -21.32
N GLU A 29 28.16 2.57 -20.18
CA GLU A 29 27.07 3.56 -20.10
C GLU A 29 27.38 4.85 -20.89
N LYS A 30 28.65 5.31 -20.87
CA LYS A 30 29.11 6.47 -21.68
C LYS A 30 29.21 6.18 -23.18
N SER A 31 29.27 4.92 -23.57
CA SER A 31 29.32 4.52 -24.98
C SER A 31 27.91 4.49 -25.61
N VAL A 32 26.86 4.35 -24.78
CA VAL A 32 25.45 4.37 -25.20
C VAL A 32 24.90 5.80 -25.29
N GLU A 33 25.35 6.74 -24.45
CA GLU A 33 24.93 8.15 -24.54
C GLU A 33 25.42 8.86 -25.82
N ASN A 34 26.57 8.46 -26.38
CA ASN A 34 27.10 9.07 -27.62
C ASN A 34 26.42 8.56 -28.91
N ALA A 35 25.51 7.58 -28.84
CA ALA A 35 24.78 7.06 -30.00
C ALA A 35 23.41 7.72 -30.23
N VAL A 36 22.96 8.63 -29.34
CA VAL A 36 21.61 9.23 -29.40
C VAL A 36 21.62 10.69 -29.91
N SER A 37 22.79 11.27 -30.19
CA SER A 37 22.91 12.63 -30.75
C SER A 37 23.23 12.63 -32.25
N ALA A 38 22.21 12.44 -33.09
CA ALA A 38 22.24 12.86 -34.50
C ALA A 38 20.85 13.36 -34.92
N PRO A 39 20.71 14.62 -35.41
CA PRO A 39 19.42 15.22 -35.70
C PRO A 39 18.96 14.87 -37.12
N THR A 40 17.81 14.23 -37.27
CA THR A 40 17.14 14.09 -38.58
C THR A 40 15.99 15.08 -38.69
N GLN A 41 16.12 15.92 -39.71
CA GLN A 41 15.24 17.00 -40.11
C GLN A 41 13.87 16.50 -40.53
N LEU A 42 12.80 17.14 -40.04
CA LEU A 42 11.48 17.22 -40.70
C LEU A 42 10.67 18.34 -40.03
N ALA A 43 11.01 19.58 -40.39
CA ALA A 43 10.23 20.77 -40.08
C ALA A 43 10.17 21.65 -41.33
N ALA A 44 9.14 21.47 -42.14
CA ALA A 44 8.65 22.46 -43.08
C ALA A 44 7.30 22.00 -43.62
N VAL A 45 6.20 22.51 -43.06
CA VAL A 45 5.00 23.07 -43.73
C VAL A 45 4.05 23.52 -42.62
N ALA A 46 3.38 24.64 -42.85
CA ALA A 46 2.28 25.23 -42.07
C ALA A 46 2.67 26.30 -41.03
N SER A 47 3.13 27.44 -41.54
CA SER A 47 2.86 28.75 -40.92
C SER A 47 1.97 29.54 -41.87
N LYS A 48 0.72 29.78 -41.46
CA LYS A 48 -0.03 31.06 -41.52
C LYS A 48 -1.53 30.79 -41.57
N GLU A 49 -2.19 31.01 -40.43
CA GLU A 49 -3.40 31.83 -40.38
C GLU A 49 -3.59 32.31 -38.94
N GLN A 50 -3.55 33.63 -38.76
CA GLN A 50 -3.85 34.33 -37.51
C GLN A 50 -5.27 34.89 -37.60
N GLY A 51 -6.09 34.59 -36.59
CA GLY A 51 -7.45 35.13 -36.46
C GLY A 51 -7.96 35.05 -35.01
N THR A 52 -7.68 36.10 -34.24
CA THR A 52 -8.52 36.73 -33.19
C THR A 52 -9.17 35.94 -32.03
N LYS A 53 -8.70 36.26 -30.82
CA LYS A 53 -9.44 36.69 -29.59
C LYS A 53 -10.56 35.81 -28.96
N ASN A 54 -10.29 35.35 -27.72
CA ASN A 54 -11.07 35.54 -26.46
C ASN A 54 -11.28 34.28 -25.57
N GLU A 55 -10.59 34.28 -24.42
CA GLU A 55 -11.08 33.93 -23.05
C GLU A 55 -11.42 32.46 -22.63
N PRO A 56 -11.56 32.13 -21.31
CA PRO A 56 -10.64 31.24 -20.59
C PRO A 56 -11.26 29.93 -20.04
N ASN A 57 -10.42 29.07 -19.45
CA ASN A 57 -10.74 27.86 -18.65
C ASN A 57 -11.22 26.60 -19.38
N SER A 58 -10.29 25.70 -19.70
CA SER A 58 -10.37 24.24 -19.50
C SER A 58 -9.13 23.61 -20.15
N SER A 59 -8.16 23.17 -19.34
CA SER A 59 -6.99 22.45 -19.86
C SER A 59 -7.34 20.98 -20.08
N ILE A 60 -8.14 20.70 -21.11
CA ILE A 60 -8.23 19.37 -21.74
C ILE A 60 -6.99 19.24 -22.63
N LEU A 61 -6.14 18.25 -22.36
CA LEU A 61 -5.07 17.86 -23.26
C LEU A 61 -5.68 17.04 -24.39
N GLU A 62 -6.10 17.71 -25.47
CA GLU A 62 -6.47 17.02 -26.71
C GLU A 62 -5.19 16.56 -27.43
N VAL A 63 -4.97 15.25 -27.48
CA VAL A 63 -3.99 14.62 -28.36
C VAL A 63 -4.78 14.05 -29.54
N PRO A 64 -4.67 14.63 -30.75
CA PRO A 64 -5.41 14.12 -31.90
C PRO A 64 -4.81 12.78 -32.33
N THR A 65 -5.55 11.69 -32.14
CA THR A 65 -5.20 10.38 -32.69
C THR A 65 -5.72 10.29 -34.12
N GLN A 66 -4.88 9.80 -35.03
CA GLN A 66 -5.18 9.73 -36.47
C GLN A 66 -6.13 8.58 -36.86
N TYR A 67 -6.98 8.13 -35.94
CA TYR A 67 -7.95 7.07 -36.21
C TYR A 67 -9.35 7.59 -35.93
N GLY A 68 -10.13 7.69 -37.00
CA GLY A 68 -11.45 8.31 -37.02
C GLY A 68 -12.46 7.65 -36.07
N ASN A 69 -13.21 8.53 -35.41
CA ASN A 69 -14.65 8.44 -35.15
C ASN A 69 -15.28 7.04 -35.13
N ASP A 70 -15.03 6.25 -34.07
CA ASP A 70 -16.02 5.33 -33.48
C ASP A 70 -15.60 4.71 -32.13
N ILE A 71 -14.72 5.39 -31.38
CA ILE A 71 -14.58 5.13 -29.95
C ILE A 71 -15.46 6.15 -29.25
N GLY A 72 -16.64 5.71 -28.79
CA GLY A 72 -17.48 6.52 -27.92
C GLY A 72 -16.62 7.14 -26.84
N GLU A 73 -16.78 8.44 -26.62
CA GLU A 73 -15.99 9.23 -25.69
C GLU A 73 -16.04 8.57 -24.29
N VAL A 74 -15.07 7.70 -23.99
CA VAL A 74 -14.95 7.10 -22.67
C VAL A 74 -14.36 8.18 -21.78
N VAL A 75 -15.23 8.97 -21.16
CA VAL A 75 -14.85 9.89 -20.09
C VAL A 75 -14.44 9.03 -18.89
N LEU A 76 -13.16 8.64 -18.85
CA LEU A 76 -12.59 7.94 -17.69
C LEU A 76 -12.60 8.92 -16.52
N THR A 77 -13.35 8.61 -15.46
CA THR A 77 -13.20 9.36 -14.22
C THR A 77 -11.84 9.04 -13.61
N ALA A 78 -11.29 9.94 -12.79
CA ALA A 78 -10.03 9.69 -12.08
C ALA A 78 -10.09 8.37 -11.26
N THR A 79 -11.28 8.04 -10.74
CA THR A 79 -11.56 6.78 -10.02
C THR A 79 -11.38 5.55 -10.90
N ASP A 80 -11.90 5.60 -12.13
CA ASP A 80 -11.82 4.50 -13.09
C ASP A 80 -10.36 4.27 -13.49
N ALA A 81 -9.62 5.34 -13.78
CA ALA A 81 -8.21 5.25 -14.16
C ALA A 81 -7.36 4.61 -13.05
N VAL A 82 -7.52 5.04 -11.80
CA VAL A 82 -6.76 4.47 -10.67
C VAL A 82 -7.15 3.02 -10.42
N THR A 83 -8.44 2.69 -10.51
CA THR A 83 -8.92 1.31 -10.37
C THR A 83 -8.33 0.40 -11.45
N GLN A 84 -8.29 0.86 -12.70
CA GLN A 84 -7.66 0.11 -13.78
C GLN A 84 -6.15 -0.07 -13.57
N LEU A 85 -5.46 0.94 -13.03
CA LEU A 85 -4.04 0.81 -12.68
C LEU A 85 -3.80 -0.27 -11.61
N PHE A 86 -4.68 -0.41 -10.61
CA PHE A 86 -4.60 -1.54 -9.68
C PHE A 86 -4.74 -2.88 -10.39
N VAL A 87 -5.65 -3.00 -11.36
CA VAL A 87 -5.83 -4.22 -12.16
C VAL A 87 -4.59 -4.50 -13.01
N TYR A 88 -4.08 -3.50 -13.74
CA TYR A 88 -2.89 -3.65 -14.57
C TYR A 88 -1.62 -3.95 -13.77
N ALA A 89 -1.52 -3.45 -12.53
CA ALA A 89 -0.41 -3.79 -11.64
C ALA A 89 -0.38 -5.28 -11.22
N HIS A 90 -1.45 -6.04 -11.48
CA HIS A 90 -1.52 -7.50 -11.29
C HIS A 90 -1.38 -8.28 -12.60
N ASN A 91 -1.06 -7.60 -13.71
CA ASN A 91 -0.91 -8.26 -15.00
C ASN A 91 0.25 -9.29 -14.95
N PRO A 92 0.08 -10.51 -15.52
CA PRO A 92 1.16 -11.49 -15.61
C PRO A 92 2.39 -10.98 -16.38
N ASN A 93 2.21 -10.04 -17.30
CA ASN A 93 3.30 -9.36 -17.99
C ASN A 93 4.01 -8.39 -17.01
N LEU A 94 5.29 -8.66 -16.76
CA LEU A 94 6.10 -7.90 -15.80
C LEU A 94 6.33 -6.44 -16.21
N ILE A 95 6.39 -6.15 -17.52
CA ILE A 95 6.57 -4.78 -18.02
C ILE A 95 5.30 -3.99 -17.74
N ILE A 96 4.15 -4.52 -18.18
CA ILE A 96 2.84 -3.88 -17.98
C ILE A 96 2.55 -3.68 -16.49
N SER A 97 2.77 -4.70 -15.67
CA SER A 97 2.54 -4.59 -14.23
C SER A 97 3.49 -3.61 -13.54
N SER A 98 4.77 -3.58 -13.94
CA SER A 98 5.73 -2.65 -13.35
C SER A 98 5.43 -1.19 -13.73
N ASP A 99 5.10 -0.94 -15.00
CA ASP A 99 4.77 0.41 -15.48
C ASP A 99 3.47 0.91 -14.85
N ALA A 100 2.44 0.06 -14.80
CA ALA A 100 1.17 0.40 -14.15
C ALA A 100 1.37 0.68 -12.64
N PHE A 101 2.18 -0.12 -11.96
CA PHE A 101 2.49 0.09 -10.55
C PHE A 101 3.24 1.41 -10.32
N GLU A 102 4.22 1.75 -11.18
CA GLU A 102 4.98 2.99 -11.03
C GLU A 102 4.07 4.21 -11.19
N VAL A 103 3.21 4.21 -12.21
CA VAL A 103 2.21 5.28 -12.42
C VAL A 103 1.28 5.37 -11.20
N LEU A 104 0.78 4.24 -10.71
CA LEU A 104 -0.08 4.20 -9.52
C LEU A 104 0.62 4.76 -8.28
N SER A 105 1.87 4.36 -8.05
CA SER A 105 2.71 4.83 -6.94
C SER A 105 2.88 6.35 -6.98
N ILE A 106 3.17 6.89 -8.16
CA ILE A 106 3.29 8.33 -8.39
C ILE A 106 1.98 9.04 -8.06
N LEU A 107 0.85 8.54 -8.55
CA LEU A 107 -0.47 9.14 -8.31
C LEU A 107 -0.85 9.14 -6.82
N LEU A 108 -0.52 8.06 -6.10
CA LEU A 108 -0.91 7.89 -4.70
C LEU A 108 0.09 8.47 -3.69
N ASN A 109 1.31 8.81 -4.10
CA ASN A 109 2.36 9.20 -3.15
C ASN A 109 3.19 10.44 -3.53
N LYS A 110 3.31 10.82 -4.82
CA LYS A 110 4.24 11.88 -5.23
C LYS A 110 3.78 13.28 -4.81
N HIS A 111 2.50 13.60 -4.99
CA HIS A 111 1.95 14.92 -4.70
C HIS A 111 1.06 14.86 -3.46
N GLU A 112 1.68 14.90 -2.27
CA GLU A 112 1.06 14.63 -0.96
C GLU A 112 -0.34 15.24 -0.79
N THR A 113 -0.55 16.51 -1.15
CA THR A 113 -1.84 17.19 -1.02
C THR A 113 -2.93 16.63 -1.94
N ILE A 114 -2.60 16.38 -3.21
CA ILE A 114 -3.55 15.90 -4.23
C ILE A 114 -3.84 14.43 -3.98
N SER A 115 -2.80 13.63 -3.79
CA SER A 115 -2.91 12.21 -3.48
C SER A 115 -3.74 11.97 -2.23
N ARG A 116 -3.50 12.74 -1.15
CA ARG A 116 -4.33 12.69 0.07
C ARG A 116 -5.79 12.98 -0.24
N LYS A 117 -6.10 14.07 -0.96
CA LYS A 117 -7.48 14.46 -1.26
C LYS A 117 -8.21 13.35 -2.02
N TYR A 118 -7.54 12.75 -3.01
CA TYR A 118 -8.07 11.64 -3.77
C TYR A 118 -8.33 10.41 -2.88
N ILE A 119 -7.33 9.99 -2.09
CA ILE A 119 -7.47 8.82 -1.21
C ILE A 119 -8.57 9.04 -0.16
N GLU A 120 -8.69 10.24 0.41
CA GLU A 120 -9.76 10.56 1.37
C GLU A 120 -11.17 10.45 0.74
N GLN A 121 -11.32 10.81 -0.55
CA GLN A 121 -12.59 10.70 -1.26
C GLN A 121 -12.96 9.27 -1.66
N HIS A 122 -11.97 8.39 -1.83
CA HIS A 122 -12.14 7.04 -2.35
C HIS A 122 -11.57 5.96 -1.41
N ILE A 123 -11.57 6.22 -0.10
CA ILE A 123 -10.79 5.46 0.87
C ILE A 123 -11.17 3.97 0.93
N ASP A 124 -12.46 3.66 0.84
CA ASP A 124 -12.96 2.29 0.92
C ASP A 124 -12.48 1.45 -0.26
N VAL A 125 -12.61 1.99 -1.48
CA VAL A 125 -12.19 1.33 -2.72
C VAL A 125 -10.67 1.16 -2.74
N VAL A 126 -9.93 2.21 -2.41
CA VAL A 126 -8.46 2.19 -2.38
C VAL A 126 -7.96 1.15 -1.37
N PHE A 127 -8.50 1.11 -0.16
CA PHE A 127 -8.10 0.13 0.84
C PHE A 127 -8.54 -1.30 0.49
N GLN A 128 -9.68 -1.48 -0.19
CA GLN A 128 -10.07 -2.79 -0.70
C GLN A 128 -9.01 -3.32 -1.69
N PHE A 129 -8.55 -2.49 -2.62
CA PHE A 129 -7.49 -2.87 -3.54
C PHE A 129 -6.18 -3.15 -2.83
N PHE A 130 -5.72 -2.25 -1.94
CA PHE A 130 -4.49 -2.49 -1.17
C PHE A 130 -4.56 -3.81 -0.38
N ASN A 131 -5.66 -4.07 0.33
CA ASN A 131 -5.85 -5.29 1.11
C ASN A 131 -5.81 -6.55 0.23
N GLY A 132 -6.37 -6.49 -0.99
CA GLY A 132 -6.25 -7.56 -1.97
C GLY A 132 -4.80 -7.75 -2.44
N SER A 133 -4.13 -6.67 -2.82
CA SER A 133 -2.76 -6.71 -3.35
C SER A 133 -1.74 -7.22 -2.34
N VAL A 134 -1.82 -6.78 -1.08
CA VAL A 134 -0.88 -7.22 -0.02
C VAL A 134 -1.15 -8.65 0.44
N MET A 135 -2.31 -9.23 0.09
CA MET A 135 -2.63 -10.63 0.32
C MET A 135 -2.45 -11.49 -0.93
N SER A 136 -1.94 -10.92 -2.02
CA SER A 136 -1.70 -11.66 -3.26
C SER A 136 -0.63 -12.74 -3.09
N GLU A 137 -0.74 -13.81 -3.88
CA GLU A 137 0.24 -14.90 -3.92
C GLU A 137 1.53 -14.50 -4.66
N ASN A 138 1.47 -13.45 -5.49
CA ASN A 138 2.64 -12.93 -6.18
C ASN A 138 3.50 -12.12 -5.20
N PHE A 139 4.62 -12.72 -4.80
CA PHE A 139 5.57 -12.14 -3.86
C PHE A 139 6.05 -10.73 -4.23
N VAL A 140 6.27 -10.46 -5.52
CA VAL A 140 6.74 -9.15 -5.99
C VAL A 140 5.64 -8.11 -5.83
N THR A 141 4.43 -8.43 -6.28
CA THR A 141 3.25 -7.57 -6.13
C THR A 141 2.95 -7.32 -4.65
N GLN A 142 2.92 -8.38 -3.85
CA GLN A 142 2.72 -8.31 -2.40
C GLN A 142 3.70 -7.34 -1.74
N GLY A 143 5.00 -7.49 -2.00
CA GLY A 143 6.03 -6.62 -1.44
C GLY A 143 5.91 -5.16 -1.90
N LYS A 144 5.73 -4.94 -3.21
CA LYS A 144 5.58 -3.59 -3.80
C LYS A 144 4.38 -2.85 -3.22
N PHE A 145 3.21 -3.50 -3.17
CA PHE A 145 2.01 -2.89 -2.61
C PHE A 145 2.08 -2.70 -1.11
N LEU A 146 2.72 -3.61 -0.36
CA LEU A 146 2.90 -3.44 1.07
C LEU A 146 3.79 -2.23 1.38
N LYS A 147 4.84 -2.02 0.58
CA LYS A 147 5.70 -0.85 0.70
C LYS A 147 4.93 0.44 0.45
N LEU A 148 4.22 0.51 -0.67
CA LEU A 148 3.41 1.68 -1.03
C LEU A 148 2.33 1.97 0.03
N LEU A 149 1.67 0.94 0.55
CA LEU A 149 0.70 1.08 1.63
C LEU A 149 1.34 1.67 2.89
N GLY A 150 2.54 1.19 3.25
CA GLY A 150 3.33 1.75 4.33
C GLY A 150 3.63 3.23 4.12
N ASP A 151 4.12 3.61 2.94
CA ASP A 151 4.45 5.01 2.61
C ASP A 151 3.22 5.92 2.68
N VAL A 152 2.07 5.48 2.15
CA VAL A 152 0.80 6.22 2.21
C VAL A 152 0.34 6.41 3.64
N ILE A 153 0.32 5.36 4.47
CA ILE A 153 -0.24 5.43 5.83
C ILE A 153 0.70 6.18 6.79
N LEU A 154 2.01 5.97 6.65
CA LEU A 154 3.02 6.57 7.52
C LEU A 154 3.33 8.02 7.16
N SER A 155 2.86 8.51 6.02
CA SER A 155 2.99 9.92 5.63
C SER A 155 2.39 10.85 6.69
N LYS A 156 3.14 11.93 7.00
CA LYS A 156 2.75 12.97 7.96
C LYS A 156 1.47 13.70 7.55
N HIS A 157 1.19 13.79 6.25
CA HIS A 157 0.01 14.47 5.71
C HIS A 157 -1.26 13.62 5.74
N ASN A 158 -1.11 12.30 5.89
CA ASN A 158 -2.18 11.32 5.76
C ASN A 158 -2.75 10.89 7.11
N ALA A 159 -2.82 11.80 8.09
CA ALA A 159 -3.28 11.48 9.44
C ALA A 159 -4.72 10.93 9.48
N LYS A 160 -5.63 11.49 8.67
CA LYS A 160 -7.02 11.01 8.57
C LYS A 160 -7.08 9.62 7.94
N ILE A 161 -6.41 9.43 6.81
CA ILE A 161 -6.29 8.14 6.10
C ILE A 161 -5.73 7.06 7.04
N ARG A 162 -4.65 7.39 7.75
CA ARG A 162 -4.04 6.51 8.76
C ARG A 162 -5.02 6.14 9.86
N MET A 163 -5.76 7.11 10.40
CA MET A 163 -6.74 6.85 11.46
C MET A 163 -7.84 5.88 11.00
N VAL A 164 -8.35 6.06 9.78
CA VAL A 164 -9.33 5.11 9.20
C VAL A 164 -8.73 3.72 9.03
N TYR A 165 -7.48 3.62 8.56
CA TYR A 165 -6.83 2.32 8.38
C TYR A 165 -6.60 1.58 9.72
N ILE A 166 -6.06 2.26 10.73
CA ILE A 166 -5.63 1.64 12.00
C ILE A 166 -6.78 1.34 12.97
N THR A 167 -7.98 1.85 12.70
CA THR A 167 -9.18 1.56 13.50
C THR A 167 -9.96 0.36 12.96
N ASN A 168 -9.61 -0.15 11.77
CA ASN A 168 -10.27 -1.29 11.15
C ASN A 168 -9.65 -2.63 11.60
N LYS A 169 -10.46 -3.51 12.19
CA LYS A 169 -10.02 -4.85 12.65
C LYS A 169 -9.51 -5.77 11.54
N ASN A 170 -10.02 -5.65 10.32
CA ASN A 170 -9.64 -6.52 9.21
C ASN A 170 -8.24 -6.15 8.71
N ASN A 171 -7.95 -4.84 8.64
CA ASN A 171 -6.60 -4.35 8.33
C ASN A 171 -5.58 -4.85 9.36
N LEU A 172 -5.91 -4.82 10.65
CA LEU A 172 -5.05 -5.40 11.69
C LEU A 172 -4.79 -6.90 11.45
N ARG A 173 -5.82 -7.68 11.11
CA ARG A 173 -5.67 -9.13 10.83
C ARG A 173 -4.76 -9.40 9.65
N ILE A 174 -4.88 -8.60 8.58
CA ILE A 174 -4.00 -8.68 7.41
C ILE A 174 -2.55 -8.42 7.84
N VAL A 175 -2.30 -7.31 8.53
CA VAL A 175 -0.96 -6.93 9.00
C VAL A 175 -0.37 -7.98 9.95
N MET A 176 -1.15 -8.52 10.89
CA MET A 176 -0.73 -9.60 11.78
C MET A 176 -0.44 -10.91 11.04
N THR A 177 -1.08 -11.15 9.89
CA THR A 177 -0.78 -12.30 9.03
C THR A 177 0.54 -12.08 8.31
N LEU A 178 0.76 -10.88 7.77
CA LEU A 178 2.01 -10.51 7.08
C LEU A 178 3.23 -10.48 8.01
N LEU A 179 3.05 -10.16 9.30
CA LEU A 179 4.11 -10.27 10.31
C LEU A 179 4.71 -11.67 10.43
N LYS A 180 3.91 -12.70 10.14
CA LYS A 180 4.33 -14.11 10.17
C LYS A 180 4.78 -14.63 8.80
N ASN A 181 4.89 -13.76 7.80
CA ASN A 181 5.29 -14.16 6.45
C ASN A 181 6.74 -14.70 6.47
N SER A 182 6.99 -15.75 5.69
CA SER A 182 8.31 -16.39 5.59
C SER A 182 9.37 -15.45 5.03
N SER A 183 8.98 -14.47 4.23
CA SER A 183 9.87 -13.43 3.75
C SER A 183 10.20 -12.42 4.83
N ARG A 184 11.49 -12.28 5.11
CA ARG A 184 12.02 -11.25 6.01
C ARG A 184 11.72 -9.84 5.52
N LEU A 185 11.66 -9.60 4.22
CA LEU A 185 11.36 -8.27 3.70
C LEU A 185 9.91 -7.89 3.97
N ILE A 186 8.97 -8.79 3.64
CA ILE A 186 7.53 -8.55 3.83
C ILE A 186 7.19 -8.43 5.31
N SER A 187 7.68 -9.37 6.13
CA SER A 187 7.45 -9.31 7.57
C SER A 187 8.01 -8.02 8.18
N PHE A 188 9.17 -7.54 7.72
CA PHE A 188 9.74 -6.27 8.17
C PHE A 188 8.89 -5.05 7.78
N GLU A 189 8.47 -4.95 6.52
CA GLU A 189 7.59 -3.84 6.09
C GLU A 189 6.24 -3.88 6.83
N SER A 190 5.70 -5.08 7.09
CA SER A 190 4.48 -5.22 7.89
C SER A 190 4.66 -4.79 9.35
N PHE A 191 5.87 -4.89 9.92
CA PHE A 191 6.16 -4.38 11.25
C PHE A 191 6.02 -2.86 11.34
N HIS A 192 6.45 -2.13 10.31
CA HIS A 192 6.28 -0.66 10.26
C HIS A 192 4.82 -0.23 10.23
N ILE A 193 3.94 -1.04 9.63
CA ILE A 193 2.50 -0.80 9.67
C ILE A 193 1.89 -1.29 10.99
N PHE A 194 2.37 -2.41 11.53
CA PHE A 194 1.87 -2.95 12.80
C PHE A 194 2.12 -2.01 13.98
N LYS A 195 3.31 -1.39 14.06
CA LYS A 195 3.68 -0.53 15.19
C LYS A 195 2.68 0.61 15.40
N ILE A 196 2.11 1.18 14.34
CA ILE A 196 1.13 2.27 14.45
C ILE A 196 -0.26 1.80 14.92
N PHE A 197 -0.63 0.52 14.74
CA PHE A 197 -1.83 -0.03 15.38
C PHE A 197 -1.66 -0.10 16.89
N VAL A 198 -0.50 -0.58 17.35
CA VAL A 198 -0.20 -0.71 18.78
C VAL A 198 0.00 0.66 19.44
N ALA A 199 0.68 1.57 18.76
CA ALA A 199 0.95 2.92 19.26
C ALA A 199 -0.26 3.87 19.21
N ASN A 200 -1.37 3.50 18.55
CA ASN A 200 -2.57 4.31 18.51
C ASN A 200 -3.17 4.46 19.93
N PRO A 201 -3.25 5.67 20.53
CA PRO A 201 -3.89 5.84 21.83
C PRO A 201 -5.42 5.61 21.76
N ASN A 202 -6.03 5.91 20.62
CA ASN A 202 -7.47 5.83 20.39
C ASN A 202 -7.81 4.57 19.58
N LYS A 203 -7.47 3.39 20.12
CA LYS A 203 -7.77 2.12 19.45
C LYS A 203 -9.29 1.94 19.37
N SER A 204 -9.78 1.45 18.22
CA SER A 204 -11.16 0.96 18.19
C SER A 204 -11.29 -0.25 19.11
N GLU A 205 -12.49 -0.45 19.65
CA GLU A 205 -12.76 -1.55 20.56
C GLU A 205 -12.40 -2.92 19.95
N GLU A 206 -12.73 -3.11 18.67
CA GLU A 206 -12.44 -4.35 17.97
C GLU A 206 -10.93 -4.60 17.80
N VAL A 207 -10.17 -3.55 17.50
CA VAL A 207 -8.69 -3.60 17.41
C VAL A 207 -8.09 -3.91 18.78
N HIS A 208 -8.56 -3.25 19.84
CA HIS A 208 -8.09 -3.49 21.21
C HIS A 208 -8.37 -4.93 21.64
N ILE A 209 -9.59 -5.43 21.42
CA ILE A 209 -9.95 -6.82 21.73
C ILE A 209 -9.04 -7.81 21.02
N ILE A 210 -8.73 -7.60 19.73
CA ILE A 210 -7.86 -8.51 18.97
C ILE A 210 -6.43 -8.47 19.53
N LEU A 211 -5.87 -7.28 19.77
CA LEU A 211 -4.53 -7.14 20.34
C LEU A 211 -4.44 -7.79 21.72
N PHE A 212 -5.42 -7.54 22.59
CA PHE A 212 -5.44 -8.10 23.95
C PHE A 212 -5.56 -9.63 23.93
N LYS A 213 -6.47 -10.19 23.12
CA LYS A 213 -6.63 -11.66 22.99
C LYS A 213 -5.38 -12.37 22.46
N ASN A 214 -4.55 -11.68 21.68
CA ASN A 214 -3.35 -12.25 21.07
C ASN A 214 -2.05 -11.74 21.72
N ARG A 215 -2.14 -10.97 22.81
CA ARG A 215 -1.02 -10.24 23.42
C ARG A 215 0.20 -11.12 23.65
N ASP A 216 0.04 -12.22 24.38
CA ASP A 216 1.19 -13.05 24.78
C ASP A 216 1.88 -13.71 23.56
N LYS A 217 1.09 -14.09 22.54
CA LYS A 217 1.62 -14.62 21.27
C LYS A 217 2.34 -13.55 20.46
N LEU A 218 1.80 -12.33 20.42
CA LEU A 218 2.41 -11.19 19.73
C LEU A 218 3.72 -10.78 20.39
N VAL A 219 3.75 -10.73 21.73
CA VAL A 219 4.97 -10.45 22.50
C VAL A 219 6.05 -11.48 22.18
N LYS A 220 5.73 -12.77 22.27
CA LYS A 220 6.69 -13.84 21.95
C LYS A 220 7.19 -13.74 20.49
N LEU A 221 6.27 -13.51 19.55
CA LEU A 221 6.63 -13.32 18.14
C LEU A 221 7.64 -12.18 17.98
N LEU A 222 7.41 -11.03 18.64
CA LEU A 222 8.27 -9.85 18.53
C LEU A 222 9.62 -10.02 19.25
N GLU A 223 9.68 -10.76 20.36
CA GLU A 223 10.94 -11.08 21.03
C GLU A 223 11.89 -11.84 20.08
N GLU A 224 11.36 -12.78 19.29
CA GLU A 224 12.11 -13.56 18.29
C GLU A 224 12.20 -12.86 16.91
N PHE A 225 11.52 -11.72 16.73
CA PHE A 225 11.38 -11.07 15.42
C PHE A 225 12.67 -10.39 14.96
N GLN A 226 13.23 -10.91 13.86
CA GLN A 226 14.37 -10.37 13.12
C GLN A 226 15.57 -9.92 13.98
N THR A 227 15.91 -10.68 15.02
CA THR A 227 17.00 -10.37 15.97
C THR A 227 18.34 -10.10 15.30
N GLN A 228 18.63 -10.75 14.17
CA GLN A 228 19.83 -10.51 13.36
C GLN A 228 19.94 -9.08 12.81
N ARG A 229 18.83 -8.33 12.72
CA ARG A 229 18.82 -6.95 12.23
C ARG A 229 19.22 -5.95 13.33
N GLU A 230 18.92 -6.29 14.59
CA GLU A 230 19.11 -5.40 15.75
C GLU A 230 20.56 -4.93 15.93
N GLU A 231 21.54 -5.75 15.54
CA GLU A 231 22.97 -5.41 15.63
C GLU A 231 23.35 -4.23 14.71
N SER A 232 22.62 -4.07 13.60
CA SER A 232 22.91 -3.06 12.58
C SER A 232 21.92 -1.89 12.57
N ASP A 233 20.76 -2.07 13.20
CA ASP A 233 19.66 -1.12 13.20
C ASP A 233 19.16 -0.91 14.64
N ALA A 234 19.84 0.01 15.33
CA ALA A 234 19.50 0.37 16.71
C ALA A 234 18.13 1.05 16.82
N GLU A 235 17.63 1.65 15.74
CA GLU A 235 16.31 2.25 15.70
C GLU A 235 15.23 1.18 15.71
N PHE A 236 15.34 0.18 14.82
CA PHE A 236 14.45 -0.97 14.82
C PHE A 236 14.41 -1.67 16.18
N LYS A 237 15.57 -1.91 16.81
CA LYS A 237 15.63 -2.54 18.14
C LYS A 237 14.79 -1.76 19.17
N ARG A 238 15.00 -0.45 19.24
CA ARG A 238 14.27 0.44 20.15
C ARG A 238 12.77 0.44 19.87
N GLU A 239 12.38 0.57 18.60
CA GLU A 239 10.97 0.53 18.21
C GLU A 239 10.32 -0.79 18.63
N LYS A 240 11.02 -1.91 18.42
CA LYS A 240 10.54 -3.24 18.81
C LYS A 240 10.33 -3.36 20.31
N GLU A 241 11.29 -2.91 21.12
CA GLU A 241 11.18 -2.87 22.58
C GLU A 241 9.98 -2.04 23.04
N ILE A 242 9.79 -0.86 22.45
CA ILE A 242 8.63 0.02 22.74
C ILE A 242 7.31 -0.71 22.43
N ILE A 243 7.20 -1.37 21.27
CA ILE A 243 5.97 -2.08 20.89
C ILE A 243 5.71 -3.29 21.79
N ILE A 244 6.75 -4.02 22.19
CA ILE A 244 6.62 -5.11 23.15
C ILE A 244 6.10 -4.58 24.49
N ASP A 245 6.65 -3.48 24.99
CA ASP A 245 6.21 -2.87 26.25
C ASP A 245 4.74 -2.41 26.19
N HIS A 246 4.34 -1.73 25.11
CA HIS A 246 2.95 -1.33 24.90
C HIS A 246 1.98 -2.52 24.87
N LEU A 247 2.40 -3.66 24.30
CA LEU A 247 1.59 -4.87 24.30
C LEU A 247 1.52 -5.48 25.70
N LYS A 248 2.64 -5.58 26.43
CA LYS A 248 2.69 -6.12 27.81
C LYS A 248 1.79 -5.31 28.75
N ASN A 249 1.79 -3.99 28.59
CA ASN A 249 1.00 -3.05 29.39
C ASN A 249 -0.41 -2.78 28.84
N LEU A 250 -0.87 -3.55 27.83
CA LEU A 250 -2.19 -3.36 27.24
C LEU A 250 -3.29 -3.70 28.24
N GLU A 251 -4.10 -2.70 28.58
CA GLU A 251 -5.21 -2.85 29.51
C GLU A 251 -6.28 -3.80 28.98
N LYS A 252 -7.03 -4.40 29.92
CA LYS A 252 -8.16 -5.26 29.56
C LYS A 252 -9.25 -4.42 28.89
N PRO A 253 -9.73 -4.79 27.70
CA PRO A 253 -10.79 -4.04 27.03
C PRO A 253 -12.06 -4.03 27.90
N PRO A 254 -12.82 -2.92 27.89
CA PRO A 254 -14.07 -2.84 28.63
C PRO A 254 -15.01 -3.98 28.22
N ARG A 255 -15.71 -4.57 29.19
CA ARG A 255 -16.67 -5.63 28.91
C ARG A 255 -17.87 -5.02 28.18
N ILE A 256 -18.01 -5.31 26.89
CA ILE A 256 -19.33 -5.20 26.25
C ILE A 256 -20.21 -6.26 26.90
N SER A 257 -21.17 -5.83 27.71
CA SER A 257 -22.32 -6.66 28.05
C SER A 257 -22.99 -7.08 26.74
N LEU A 258 -23.12 -8.39 26.51
CA LEU A 258 -23.78 -9.07 25.38
C LEU A 258 -25.26 -8.69 25.15
N VAL A 259 -25.71 -7.53 25.61
CA VAL A 259 -27.08 -7.05 25.53
C VAL A 259 -27.45 -6.69 24.09
N HIS A 260 -26.54 -6.13 23.29
CA HIS A 260 -26.86 -5.68 21.92
C HIS A 260 -27.06 -6.81 20.89
N GLN A 261 -26.52 -8.02 21.13
CA GLN A 261 -26.82 -9.18 20.28
C GLN A 261 -28.14 -9.87 20.65
N LYS A 262 -28.57 -9.77 21.92
CA LYS A 262 -29.86 -10.32 22.35
C LYS A 262 -31.04 -9.45 21.93
N THR A 263 -30.92 -8.12 21.88
CA THR A 263 -32.05 -7.25 21.47
C THR A 263 -32.46 -7.49 20.01
N LEU A 264 -31.49 -7.58 19.09
CA LEU A 264 -31.75 -7.90 17.66
C LEU A 264 -32.27 -9.32 17.43
N SER A 265 -31.89 -10.27 18.28
CA SER A 265 -32.38 -11.66 18.21
C SER A 265 -33.78 -11.81 18.82
N ARG A 266 -34.14 -10.94 19.77
CA ARG A 266 -35.44 -10.98 20.46
C ARG A 266 -36.52 -10.25 19.67
N GLU A 267 -36.19 -9.19 18.94
CA GLU A 267 -37.12 -8.53 18.01
C GLU A 267 -37.49 -9.41 16.80
N ARG A 268 -36.56 -10.26 16.31
CA ARG A 268 -36.86 -11.23 15.24
C ARG A 268 -37.75 -12.41 15.67
N LEU A 269 -37.93 -12.65 16.97
CA LEU A 269 -38.77 -13.75 17.47
C LEU A 269 -40.17 -13.30 17.89
N VAL A 270 -40.43 -12.00 17.99
CA VAL A 270 -41.73 -11.46 18.43
C VAL A 270 -42.62 -11.02 17.24
N GLY A 271 -42.06 -10.87 16.04
CA GLY A 271 -42.78 -10.31 14.88
C GLY A 271 -43.54 -11.29 13.99
N ASN A 272 -43.87 -12.52 14.42
CA ASN A 272 -44.44 -13.52 13.50
C ASN A 272 -45.49 -14.43 14.16
N ASN A 273 -46.47 -13.87 14.88
CA ASN A 273 -47.58 -14.64 15.44
C ASN A 273 -48.94 -13.91 15.52
N ASP A 274 -49.17 -12.92 14.66
CA ASP A 274 -50.49 -12.29 14.51
C ASP A 274 -51.01 -12.42 13.08
N ASP A 275 -51.22 -13.66 12.63
CA ASP A 275 -52.10 -13.97 11.50
C ASP A 275 -53.01 -15.15 11.88
N LYS A 276 -53.96 -14.89 12.78
CA LYS A 276 -55.19 -15.68 12.87
C LYS A 276 -56.32 -14.88 12.23
N VAL A 277 -56.50 -15.14 10.94
CA VAL A 277 -57.69 -14.77 10.17
C VAL A 277 -58.92 -15.29 10.91
N SER A 278 -59.73 -14.37 11.38
CA SER A 278 -61.04 -14.59 11.98
C SER A 278 -62.06 -14.71 10.85
N SER A 279 -62.72 -15.86 10.74
CA SER A 279 -63.93 -16.03 9.95
C SER A 279 -65.12 -15.36 10.65
N PRO A 280 -65.99 -14.62 9.94
CA PRO A 280 -67.30 -14.28 10.44
C PRO A 280 -68.38 -15.11 9.75
N THR A 281 -69.05 -15.94 10.55
CA THR A 281 -70.41 -16.41 10.28
C THR A 281 -71.38 -15.35 10.77
N GLN A 282 -72.29 -14.85 9.92
CA GLN A 282 -73.64 -14.48 10.32
C GLN A 282 -74.57 -14.23 9.12
N GLN A 283 -75.67 -15.00 9.14
CA GLN A 283 -77.02 -14.80 8.56
C GLN A 283 -77.19 -14.73 7.05
#